data_AF-A0A9X0P290-F1
#
_entry.id   AF-A0A9X0P290-F1
#
_cell.length_a   1.000
_cell.length_b   1.000
_cell.length_c   1.000
_cell.angle_alpha   90.00
_cell.angle_beta   90.00
_cell.angle_gamma   90.00
#
_symmetry.space_group_name_H-M   'P 1'
#
loop_
_entity.id
_entity.type
_entity.pdbx_description
1 polymer ?
#
loop_
_entity_poly.entity_id
_entity_poly.type
_entity_poly.pdbx_seq_one_letter_code
_entity_poly.pdbx_strand_id
1 'polypeptide(L)'
;MEKPRVADGSRSTHAQLNAMRRLWPNFHGRRHENGLVVWRGVLKPRAQAYAVNILWWPGKIDRPYVMIADPPIEPRPGGNYVQIPHLMFDSDNPIKSGLCLFDPDGREWSDADLISETTVKWTSEWLHYYELWHLTGEWLGPSVGYESVAQMNAIEAESIRAAVADVH
;
A
#
# COMPACT_ATOMS: atom_id res chain seq x y z
N MET A 1 16.16 -13.48 -13.79
CA MET A 1 17.07 -13.79 -12.67
C MET A 1 16.24 -13.75 -11.41
N GLU A 2 16.10 -14.90 -10.76
CA GLU A 2 15.29 -15.07 -9.56
C GLU A 2 16.11 -14.59 -8.34
N LYS A 3 15.59 -13.63 -7.58
CA LYS A 3 16.23 -13.25 -6.31
C LYS A 3 15.99 -14.40 -5.31
N PRO A 4 17.02 -14.94 -4.66
CA PRO A 4 16.82 -15.97 -3.65
C PRO A 4 16.00 -15.40 -2.49
N ARG A 5 14.99 -16.15 -2.00
CA ARG A 5 14.36 -15.87 -0.70
C ARG A 5 15.44 -16.03 0.37
N VAL A 6 15.90 -14.91 0.92
CA VAL A 6 16.93 -14.89 1.95
C VAL A 6 16.31 -15.34 3.27
N ALA A 7 16.70 -16.52 3.73
CA ALA A 7 16.54 -16.90 5.13
C ALA A 7 17.57 -16.12 5.96
N ASP A 8 17.11 -15.48 7.06
CA ASP A 8 17.89 -14.73 8.08
C ASP A 8 18.22 -13.23 7.82
N GLY A 9 17.46 -12.53 6.94
CA GLY A 9 17.70 -11.12 6.60
C GLY A 9 16.54 -10.13 6.87
N SER A 10 15.44 -10.58 7.46
CA SER A 10 14.24 -9.76 7.60
C SER A 10 14.43 -8.60 8.56
N ARG A 11 13.95 -7.40 8.18
CA ARG A 11 13.96 -6.24 9.07
C ARG A 11 12.92 -6.44 10.14
N SER A 12 13.35 -6.45 11.40
CA SER A 12 12.42 -6.50 12.53
C SER A 12 11.42 -5.34 12.47
N THR A 13 10.23 -5.53 13.05
CA THR A 13 9.23 -4.46 13.19
C THR A 13 9.82 -3.21 13.87
N HIS A 14 10.75 -3.40 14.81
CA HIS A 14 11.48 -2.31 15.45
C HIS A 14 12.39 -1.56 14.46
N ALA A 15 13.13 -2.28 13.60
CA ALA A 15 13.96 -1.66 12.57
C ALA A 15 13.12 -0.85 11.56
N GLN A 16 11.99 -1.41 11.10
CA GLN A 16 11.05 -0.71 10.22
C GLN A 16 10.49 0.57 10.89
N LEU A 17 10.06 0.49 12.15
CA LEU A 17 9.56 1.64 12.92
C LEU A 17 10.60 2.76 13.07
N ASN A 18 11.88 2.40 13.30
CA ASN A 18 12.96 3.38 13.45
C ASN A 18 13.32 4.03 12.11
N ALA A 19 13.41 3.24 11.04
CA ALA A 19 13.66 3.75 9.69
C ALA A 19 12.55 4.71 9.23
N MET A 20 11.29 4.35 9.46
CA MET A 20 10.15 5.22 9.17
C MET A 20 10.25 6.54 9.91
N ARG A 21 10.46 6.53 11.24
CA ARG A 21 10.59 7.76 12.04
C ARG A 21 11.72 8.67 11.57
N ARG A 22 12.82 8.10 11.06
CA ARG A 22 13.97 8.85 10.56
C ARG A 22 13.71 9.52 9.21
N LEU A 23 13.10 8.79 8.28
CA LEU A 23 12.93 9.25 6.89
C LEU A 23 11.61 9.99 6.66
N TRP A 24 10.57 9.61 7.41
CA TRP A 24 9.21 10.14 7.30
C TRP A 24 8.69 10.49 8.70
N PRO A 25 9.19 11.58 9.32
CA PRO A 25 8.85 11.94 10.69
C PRO A 25 7.36 12.28 10.89
N ASN A 26 6.63 12.55 9.80
CA ASN A 26 5.18 12.74 9.80
C ASN A 26 4.37 11.43 9.70
N PHE A 27 5.02 10.27 9.58
CA PHE A 27 4.39 8.95 9.67
C PHE A 27 4.54 8.40 11.08
N HIS A 28 3.43 8.36 11.82
CA HIS A 28 3.37 7.80 13.16
C HIS A 28 3.08 6.30 13.09
N GLY A 29 4.01 5.49 13.59
CA GLY A 29 3.89 4.03 13.62
C GLY A 29 3.50 3.48 14.99
N ARG A 30 2.57 2.53 15.01
CA ARG A 30 2.18 1.75 16.20
C ARG A 30 2.33 0.26 15.89
N ARG A 31 2.95 -0.46 16.82
CA ARG A 31 2.98 -1.93 16.80
C ARG A 31 1.96 -2.47 17.81
N HIS A 32 1.13 -3.41 17.36
CA HIS A 32 0.18 -4.15 18.18
C HIS A 32 0.86 -5.39 18.79
N GLU A 33 0.30 -5.92 19.87
CA GLU A 33 0.84 -7.10 20.57
C GLU A 33 0.90 -8.33 19.67
N ASN A 34 -0.08 -8.47 18.77
CA ASN A 34 -0.19 -9.55 17.78
C ASN A 34 0.82 -9.47 16.62
N GLY A 35 1.69 -8.44 16.60
CA GLY A 35 2.74 -8.25 15.60
C GLY A 35 2.36 -7.35 14.43
N LEU A 36 1.09 -6.95 14.28
CA LEU A 36 0.67 -5.97 13.28
C LEU A 36 1.36 -4.63 13.55
N VAL A 37 1.86 -3.99 12.50
CA VAL A 37 2.36 -2.63 12.53
C VAL A 37 1.52 -1.77 11.61
N VAL A 38 1.02 -0.65 12.14
CA VAL A 38 0.24 0.32 11.40
C VAL A 38 0.96 1.66 11.45
N TRP A 39 1.18 2.26 10.29
CA TRP A 39 1.64 3.65 10.17
C TRP A 39 0.53 4.52 9.61
N ARG A 40 0.39 5.71 10.18
CA ARG A 40 -0.48 6.77 9.64
C ARG A 40 0.34 8.03 9.41
N GLY A 41 0.26 8.58 8.21
CA GLY A 41 0.97 9.79 7.83
C GLY A 41 0.27 10.53 6.71
N VAL A 42 0.89 11.62 6.24
CA VAL A 42 0.35 12.44 5.15
C VAL A 42 1.34 12.47 3.99
N LEU A 43 0.87 12.25 2.78
CA LEU A 43 1.63 12.48 1.56
C LEU A 43 0.97 13.57 0.73
N LYS A 44 1.77 14.45 0.15
CA LYS A 44 1.32 15.43 -0.84
C LYS A 44 2.18 15.29 -2.09
N PRO A 45 1.84 14.37 -3.01
CA PRO A 45 2.67 14.10 -4.19
C PRO A 45 2.74 15.32 -5.11
N ARG A 46 1.59 15.95 -5.40
CA ARG A 46 1.51 17.21 -6.15
C ARG A 46 0.49 18.16 -5.55
N ALA A 47 -0.77 18.10 -5.97
CA ALA A 47 -1.77 19.12 -5.67
C ALA A 47 -2.50 18.84 -4.35
N GLN A 48 -2.84 17.58 -4.10
CA GLN A 48 -3.69 17.16 -2.98
C GLN A 48 -2.88 16.48 -1.88
N ALA A 49 -3.22 16.76 -0.62
CA ALA A 49 -2.69 16.03 0.52
C ALA A 49 -3.60 14.84 0.84
N TYR A 50 -2.99 13.69 1.12
CA TYR A 50 -3.66 12.44 1.42
C TYR A 50 -3.17 11.89 2.76
N ALA A 51 -4.09 11.60 3.67
CA ALA A 51 -3.85 10.78 4.83
C ALA A 51 -3.74 9.32 4.39
N VAL A 52 -2.61 8.69 4.70
CA VAL A 52 -2.23 7.35 4.25
C VAL A 52 -2.09 6.43 5.46
N ASN A 53 -2.68 5.24 5.36
CA ASN A 53 -2.44 4.14 6.28
C ASN A 53 -1.61 3.06 5.59
N ILE A 54 -0.53 2.63 6.25
CA ILE A 54 0.32 1.51 5.81
C ILE A 54 0.25 0.44 6.88
N LEU A 55 -0.12 -0.77 6.50
CA LEU A 55 -0.27 -1.92 7.38
C LEU A 55 0.74 -2.98 6.98
N TRP A 56 1.42 -3.56 7.96
CA TRP A 56 2.31 -4.68 7.72
C TRP A 56 2.23 -5.68 8.86
N TRP A 57 1.94 -6.93 8.53
CA TRP A 57 1.86 -8.02 9.50
C TRP A 57 2.80 -9.15 9.09
N PRO A 58 4.06 -9.15 9.59
CA PRO A 58 5.04 -10.15 9.22
C PRO A 58 4.52 -11.56 9.44
N GLY A 59 4.62 -12.40 8.40
CA GLY A 59 4.15 -13.80 8.42
C GLY A 59 2.64 -13.99 8.24
N LYS A 60 1.85 -12.91 8.11
CA LYS A 60 0.40 -12.97 7.79
C LYS A 60 0.01 -12.20 6.53
N ILE A 61 0.69 -11.11 6.25
CA ILE A 61 0.55 -10.33 5.01
C ILE A 61 1.94 -10.30 4.37
N ASP A 62 2.03 -10.69 3.10
CA ASP A 62 3.31 -10.92 2.42
C ASP A 62 4.07 -9.61 2.14
N ARG A 63 3.34 -8.51 1.98
CA ARG A 63 3.83 -7.16 1.69
C ARG A 63 2.97 -6.09 2.36
N PRO A 64 3.48 -4.85 2.52
CA PRO A 64 2.69 -3.78 3.13
C PRO A 64 1.40 -3.49 2.36
N TYR A 65 0.27 -3.42 3.07
CA TYR A 65 -1.01 -3.00 2.52
C TYR A 65 -1.22 -1.50 2.74
N VAL A 66 -1.58 -0.77 1.70
CA VAL A 66 -1.71 0.70 1.76
C VAL A 66 -3.13 1.11 1.43
N MET A 67 -3.72 1.92 2.30
CA MET A 67 -5.04 2.54 2.08
C MET A 67 -4.93 4.05 2.20
N ILE A 68 -5.81 4.75 1.50
CA ILE A 68 -5.97 6.20 1.62
C ILE A 68 -7.18 6.47 2.50
N ALA A 69 -6.97 7.21 3.59
CA ALA A 69 -8.00 7.52 4.57
C ALA A 69 -8.77 8.79 4.24
N ASP A 70 -8.07 9.83 3.75
CA ASP A 70 -8.66 11.14 3.49
C ASP A 70 -7.82 11.97 2.51
N PRO A 71 -8.40 12.59 1.47
CA PRO A 71 -9.72 12.24 0.93
C PRO A 71 -9.71 10.79 0.42
N PRO A 72 -10.85 10.08 0.44
CA PRO A 72 -10.93 8.73 -0.10
C PRO A 72 -10.57 8.71 -1.59
N ILE A 73 -10.02 7.59 -2.05
CA ILE A 73 -9.84 7.36 -3.48
C ILE A 73 -11.20 7.10 -4.11
N GLU A 74 -11.49 7.86 -5.16
CA GLU A 74 -12.74 7.80 -5.91
C GLU A 74 -12.50 7.56 -7.40
N PRO A 75 -13.45 6.92 -8.11
CA PRO A 75 -13.41 6.83 -9.56
C PRO A 75 -13.61 8.20 -10.20
N ARG A 76 -13.29 8.31 -11.50
CA ARG A 76 -13.64 9.52 -12.27
C ARG A 76 -15.16 9.72 -12.30
N PRO A 77 -15.65 10.96 -12.53
CA PRO A 77 -17.09 11.24 -12.57
C PRO A 77 -17.85 10.29 -13.50
N GLY A 78 -18.88 9.63 -12.96
CA GLY A 78 -19.69 8.63 -13.68
C GLY A 78 -19.05 7.24 -13.80
N GLY A 79 -17.89 7.02 -13.20
CA GLY A 79 -17.19 5.73 -13.18
C GLY A 79 -17.44 4.90 -11.92
N ASN A 80 -16.85 3.71 -11.90
CA ASN A 80 -16.91 2.72 -10.82
C ASN A 80 -15.50 2.40 -10.31
N TYR A 81 -15.39 1.96 -9.04
CA TYR A 81 -14.11 1.63 -8.40
C TYR A 81 -13.24 0.62 -9.17
N VAL A 82 -13.86 -0.35 -9.83
CA VAL A 82 -13.15 -1.35 -10.67
C VAL A 82 -12.37 -0.71 -11.83
N GLN A 83 -12.71 0.52 -12.22
CA GLN A 83 -12.02 1.27 -13.28
C GLN A 83 -10.81 2.05 -12.76
N ILE A 84 -10.61 2.13 -11.44
CA ILE A 84 -9.45 2.80 -10.86
C ILE A 84 -8.22 1.91 -11.11
N PRO A 85 -7.21 2.40 -11.86
CA PRO A 85 -6.04 1.60 -12.17
C PRO A 85 -5.28 1.20 -10.90
N HIS A 86 -4.73 -0.01 -10.90
CA HIS A 86 -3.88 -0.51 -9.81
C HIS A 86 -4.51 -0.38 -8.41
N LEU A 87 -5.81 -0.67 -8.31
CA LEU A 87 -6.53 -0.79 -7.05
C LEU A 87 -6.74 -2.28 -6.72
N MET A 88 -6.39 -2.67 -5.50
CA MET A 88 -6.81 -3.95 -4.90
C MET A 88 -8.26 -3.77 -4.45
N PHE A 89 -9.17 -3.89 -5.42
CA PHE A 89 -10.57 -3.58 -5.24
C PHE A 89 -11.26 -4.54 -4.27
N ASP A 90 -11.80 -3.98 -3.19
CA ASP A 90 -12.69 -4.67 -2.25
C ASP A 90 -14.14 -4.37 -2.64
N SER A 91 -14.84 -5.39 -3.16
CA SER A 91 -16.24 -5.24 -3.57
C SER A 91 -17.20 -5.05 -2.40
N ASP A 92 -16.84 -5.52 -1.21
CA ASP A 92 -17.67 -5.42 0.00
C ASP A 92 -17.49 -4.04 0.65
N ASN A 93 -16.30 -3.46 0.54
CA ASN A 93 -16.01 -2.11 1.01
C ASN A 93 -15.08 -1.31 0.08
N PRO A 94 -15.60 -0.72 -1.02
CA PRO A 94 -14.80 -0.04 -2.03
C PRO A 94 -13.86 1.05 -1.49
N ILE A 95 -14.28 1.78 -0.46
CA ILE A 95 -13.50 2.87 0.15
C ILE A 95 -12.26 2.34 0.89
N LYS A 96 -12.31 1.08 1.36
CA LYS A 96 -11.20 0.40 2.03
C LYS A 96 -10.28 -0.36 1.08
N SER A 97 -10.49 -0.23 -0.24
CA SER A 97 -9.62 -0.84 -1.23
C SER A 97 -8.18 -0.36 -1.07
N GLY A 98 -7.23 -1.29 -1.20
CA GLY A 98 -5.81 -1.00 -1.07
C GLY A 98 -5.16 -0.62 -2.39
N LEU A 99 -4.00 0.03 -2.34
CA LEU A 99 -3.22 0.37 -3.54
C LEU A 99 -2.36 -0.83 -3.99
N CYS A 100 -2.46 -1.21 -5.26
CA CYS A 100 -1.57 -2.19 -5.86
C CYS A 100 -0.22 -1.51 -6.18
N LEU A 101 0.75 -1.66 -5.28
CA LEU A 101 2.07 -0.99 -5.36
C LEU A 101 3.22 -1.90 -5.80
N PHE A 102 2.98 -3.20 -5.96
CA PHE A 102 4.04 -4.20 -6.09
C PHE A 102 3.78 -5.11 -7.29
N ASP A 103 4.83 -5.57 -7.97
CA ASP A 103 4.75 -6.66 -8.96
C ASP A 103 3.95 -7.87 -8.38
N PRO A 104 2.91 -8.37 -9.08
CA PRO A 104 2.18 -9.58 -8.70
C PRO A 104 3.08 -10.78 -8.41
N ASP A 105 4.19 -10.92 -9.14
CA ASP A 105 5.16 -12.00 -8.97
C ASP A 105 6.02 -11.83 -7.70
N GLY A 106 5.85 -10.74 -6.96
CA GLY A 106 6.47 -10.51 -5.64
C GLY A 106 7.99 -10.31 -5.68
N ARG A 107 8.56 -10.00 -6.85
CA ARG A 107 10.02 -9.90 -7.05
C ARG A 107 10.63 -8.57 -6.60
N GLU A 108 9.81 -7.54 -6.43
CA GLU A 108 10.26 -6.17 -6.17
C GLU A 108 10.45 -5.84 -4.69
N TRP A 109 9.85 -6.63 -3.78
CA TRP A 109 9.89 -6.36 -2.35
C TRP A 109 10.02 -7.63 -1.53
N SER A 110 10.79 -7.52 -0.44
CA SER A 110 10.92 -8.53 0.62
C SER A 110 10.92 -7.86 1.99
N ASP A 111 10.74 -8.64 3.05
CA ASP A 111 10.82 -8.14 4.43
C ASP A 111 12.22 -7.64 4.83
N ALA A 112 13.24 -7.85 3.99
CA ALA A 112 14.56 -7.24 4.13
C ALA A 112 14.61 -5.77 3.67
N ASP A 113 13.63 -5.33 2.86
CA ASP A 113 13.53 -3.98 2.32
C ASP A 113 12.83 -3.04 3.32
N LEU A 114 13.30 -1.80 3.40
CA LEU A 114 12.70 -0.81 4.30
C LEU A 114 11.42 -0.23 3.67
N ILE A 115 10.29 -0.35 4.36
CA ILE A 115 8.98 0.21 3.93
C ILE A 115 9.09 1.72 3.71
N SER A 116 9.90 2.39 4.53
CA SER A 116 10.21 3.82 4.40
C SER A 116 10.97 4.17 3.12
N GLU A 117 11.73 3.24 2.54
CA GLU A 117 12.50 3.51 1.33
C GLU A 117 11.83 2.98 0.06
N THR A 118 10.83 2.11 0.20
CA THR A 118 10.05 1.51 -0.89
C THR A 118 8.59 1.97 -0.85
N THR A 119 7.74 1.35 -0.04
CA THR A 119 6.28 1.50 -0.01
C THR A 119 5.83 2.95 0.11
N VAL A 120 6.46 3.77 0.96
CA VAL A 120 6.07 5.19 1.08
C VAL A 120 6.32 5.95 -0.22
N LYS A 121 7.45 5.68 -0.89
CA LYS A 121 7.78 6.31 -2.19
C LYS A 121 6.83 5.85 -3.28
N TRP A 122 6.59 4.54 -3.38
CA TRP A 122 5.65 3.97 -4.35
C TRP A 122 4.21 4.44 -4.12
N THR A 123 3.80 4.65 -2.87
CA THR A 123 2.51 5.28 -2.55
C THR A 123 2.45 6.70 -3.08
N SER A 124 3.51 7.49 -2.90
CA SER A 124 3.57 8.85 -3.42
C SER A 124 3.53 8.88 -4.96
N GLU A 125 4.20 7.94 -5.61
CA GLU A 125 4.18 7.81 -7.07
C GLU A 125 2.79 7.39 -7.58
N TRP A 126 2.16 6.39 -6.94
CA TRP A 126 0.81 5.97 -7.28
C TRP A 126 -0.18 7.14 -7.17
N LEU A 127 -0.13 7.91 -6.08
CA LEU A 127 -0.99 9.07 -5.89
C LEU A 127 -0.70 10.17 -6.91
N HIS A 128 0.57 10.36 -7.31
CA HIS A 128 0.90 11.29 -8.40
C HIS A 128 0.22 10.89 -9.72
N TYR A 129 0.25 9.60 -10.08
CA TYR A 129 -0.40 9.10 -11.29
C TYR A 129 -1.93 9.09 -11.18
N TYR A 130 -2.47 8.88 -9.98
CA TYR A 130 -3.90 9.03 -9.71
C TYR A 130 -4.39 10.46 -9.97
N GLU A 131 -3.66 11.47 -9.48
CA GLU A 131 -3.96 12.88 -9.76
C GLU A 131 -3.92 13.18 -11.28
N LEU A 132 -2.91 12.66 -11.98
CA LEU A 132 -2.80 12.80 -13.44
C LEU A 132 -3.94 12.07 -14.18
N TRP A 133 -4.32 10.88 -13.74
CA TRP A 133 -5.40 10.11 -14.35
C TRP A 133 -6.75 10.82 -14.24
N HIS A 134 -7.03 11.47 -13.12
CA HIS A 134 -8.22 12.32 -13.00
C HIS A 134 -8.19 13.48 -14.00
N LEU A 135 -7.02 14.11 -14.17
CA LEU A 135 -6.80 15.24 -15.06
C LEU A 135 -6.89 14.86 -16.55
N THR A 136 -6.22 13.79 -16.97
CA THR A 136 -6.04 13.43 -18.39
C THR A 136 -7.00 12.35 -18.86
N GLY A 137 -7.49 11.50 -17.95
CA GLY A 137 -8.22 10.28 -18.26
C GLY A 137 -7.33 9.08 -18.60
N GLU A 138 -6.00 9.27 -18.66
CA GLU A 138 -5.02 8.23 -19.02
C GLU A 138 -4.13 7.90 -17.82
N TRP A 139 -3.92 6.60 -17.55
CA TRP A 139 -2.96 6.17 -16.54
C TRP A 139 -1.54 6.21 -17.10
N LEU A 140 -0.74 7.15 -16.60
CA LEU A 140 0.63 7.39 -17.07
C LEU A 140 1.69 6.72 -16.18
N GLY A 141 1.25 5.91 -15.20
CA GLY A 141 2.14 5.16 -14.32
C GLY A 141 2.79 3.97 -15.01
N PRO A 142 3.92 3.48 -14.47
CA PRO A 142 4.56 2.28 -14.98
C PRO A 142 3.57 1.12 -14.99
N SER A 143 3.31 0.58 -16.18
CA SER A 143 2.31 -0.45 -16.41
C SER A 143 2.89 -1.82 -16.05
N VAL A 144 2.46 -2.39 -14.93
CA VAL A 144 2.37 -3.85 -14.81
C VAL A 144 0.98 -4.27 -15.29
N GLY A 145 0.71 -4.04 -16.58
CA GLY A 145 -0.52 -4.46 -17.27
C GLY A 145 -1.85 -3.81 -16.81
N TYR A 146 -2.86 -3.89 -17.67
CA TYR A 146 -4.25 -3.49 -17.38
C TYR A 146 -4.99 -4.55 -16.55
N GLU A 147 -4.27 -5.54 -16.03
CA GLU A 147 -4.85 -6.59 -15.21
C GLU A 147 -5.12 -6.02 -13.82
N SER A 148 -6.27 -5.37 -13.74
CA SER A 148 -6.99 -5.12 -12.53
C SER A 148 -6.94 -6.34 -11.61
N VAL A 149 -6.82 -6.04 -10.32
CA VAL A 149 -6.95 -6.95 -9.18
C VAL A 149 -5.72 -7.83 -9.00
N ALA A 150 -4.76 -7.36 -8.18
CA ALA A 150 -3.92 -8.31 -7.46
C ALA A 150 -4.86 -9.25 -6.71
N GLN A 151 -5.03 -10.46 -7.23
CA GLN A 151 -5.85 -11.47 -6.60
C GLN A 151 -5.13 -11.92 -5.34
N MET A 152 -5.58 -11.38 -4.22
CA MET A 152 -5.13 -11.83 -2.91
C MET A 152 -5.64 -13.25 -2.69
N ASN A 153 -4.77 -14.14 -2.19
CA ASN A 153 -5.25 -15.43 -1.72
C ASN A 153 -6.18 -15.22 -0.50
N ALA A 154 -7.12 -16.14 -0.27
CA ALA A 154 -8.19 -15.97 0.73
C ALA A 154 -7.67 -15.80 2.18
N ILE A 155 -6.54 -16.42 2.52
CA ILE A 155 -5.92 -16.35 3.86
C ILE A 155 -5.36 -14.96 4.12
N GLU A 156 -4.66 -14.42 3.12
CA GLU A 156 -4.13 -13.08 3.17
C GLU A 156 -5.24 -12.05 3.21
N ALA A 157 -6.27 -12.19 2.37
CA ALA A 157 -7.44 -11.30 2.38
C ALA A 157 -8.12 -11.24 3.76
N GLU A 158 -8.21 -12.36 4.48
CA GLU A 158 -8.73 -12.38 5.85
C GLU A 158 -7.81 -11.65 6.83
N SER A 159 -6.49 -11.86 6.72
CA SER A 159 -5.50 -11.16 7.54
C SER A 159 -5.52 -9.65 7.30
N ILE A 160 -5.77 -9.23 6.06
CA ILE A 160 -5.95 -7.83 5.69
C ILE A 160 -7.25 -7.28 6.28
N ARG A 161 -8.38 -7.97 6.12
CA ARG A 161 -9.66 -7.55 6.74
C ARG A 161 -9.51 -7.33 8.25
N ALA A 162 -8.84 -8.26 8.93
CA ALA A 162 -8.53 -8.12 10.35
C ALA A 162 -7.64 -6.89 10.64
N ALA A 163 -6.56 -6.69 9.88
CA ALA A 163 -5.67 -5.55 10.07
C ALA A 163 -6.34 -4.20 9.78
N VAL A 164 -7.22 -4.16 8.77
CA VAL A 164 -7.98 -2.97 8.37
C VAL A 164 -9.04 -2.61 9.42
N ALA A 165 -9.55 -3.58 10.19
CA ALA A 165 -10.46 -3.31 11.30
C ALA A 165 -9.78 -2.55 12.45
N ASP A 166 -8.46 -2.65 12.60
CA ASP A 166 -7.66 -1.92 13.59
C ASP A 166 -7.34 -0.46 13.18
N VAL A 167 -7.72 -0.05 11.96
CA VAL A 167 -7.56 1.31 11.46
C VAL A 167 -8.87 2.06 11.70
N HIS A 168 -8.84 2.99 12.66
CA HIS A 168 -9.94 3.92 12.99
C HIS A 168 -9.53 5.37 12.69
#